data_AF-A0A7X0PCD6-F1
#
_entry.id   AF-A0A7X0PCD6-F1
#
_cell.length_a   1.000
_cell.length_b   1.000
_cell.length_c   1.000
_cell.angle_alpha   90.00
_cell.angle_beta   90.00
_cell.angle_gamma   90.00
#
_symmetry.space_group_name_H-M   'P 1'
#
loop_
_entity.id
_entity.type
_entity.pdbx_description
1 polymer ?
#
loop_
_entity_poly.entity_id
_entity_poly.type
_entity_poly.pdbx_seq_one_letter_code
_entity_poly.pdbx_strand_id
1 'polypeptide(L)'
;MPSPTPPTASRPARYTRTAMLMHWVLGLALIGAFCVGLYMTSLPFSPARLKLYNWHKWAGITILALSVLRLLWRATHRPPALPAAMVQAMPRWQTLAHHATHGLLYVLFLAVPLIGWAYSSAAGFPIVFLGLWQLPDFVPVDKELAEAIKPWHLYSACTMAALVVLHVAAALKHQFIDRDGLIARMLPGPR
;
A
#
# COMPACT_ATOMS: atom_id res chain seq x y z
N MET A 1 22.41 22.59 -45.51
CA MET A 1 21.41 22.78 -44.44
C MET A 1 21.55 21.61 -43.48
N PRO A 2 21.81 21.81 -42.17
CA PRO A 2 21.85 20.69 -41.24
C PRO A 2 20.42 20.16 -41.02
N SER A 3 20.23 18.87 -41.22
CA SER A 3 18.96 18.17 -41.02
C SER A 3 18.50 18.29 -39.55
N PRO A 4 17.20 18.47 -39.27
CA PRO A 4 16.72 18.47 -37.89
C PRO A 4 16.93 17.09 -37.27
N THR A 5 17.72 17.04 -36.19
CA THR A 5 17.84 15.85 -35.34
C THR A 5 16.45 15.44 -34.84
N PRO A 6 16.06 14.15 -34.95
CA PRO A 6 14.79 13.69 -34.42
C PRO A 6 14.74 13.93 -32.91
N PRO A 7 13.58 14.34 -32.35
CA PRO A 7 13.45 14.51 -30.91
C PRO A 7 13.75 13.17 -30.24
N THR A 8 14.82 13.15 -29.45
CA THR A 8 15.16 11.99 -28.62
C THR A 8 13.99 11.78 -27.68
N ALA A 9 13.32 10.63 -27.76
CA ALA A 9 12.22 10.30 -26.86
C ALA A 9 12.73 10.39 -25.41
N SER A 10 12.36 11.48 -24.72
CA SER A 10 12.85 11.75 -23.37
C SER A 10 12.35 10.65 -22.43
N ARG A 11 13.26 9.97 -21.72
CA ARG A 11 12.87 8.96 -20.72
C ARG A 11 11.93 9.60 -19.69
N PRO A 12 10.86 8.91 -19.28
CA PRO A 12 9.95 9.44 -18.26
C PRO A 12 10.70 9.80 -16.98
N ALA A 13 10.40 10.98 -16.42
CA ALA A 13 11.00 11.41 -15.16
C ALA A 13 10.70 10.40 -14.03
N ARG A 14 11.75 9.95 -13.35
CA ARG A 14 11.70 8.92 -12.30
C ARG A 14 11.45 9.50 -10.92
N TYR A 15 10.89 8.67 -10.04
CA TYR A 15 10.77 8.99 -8.62
C TYR A 15 12.13 8.98 -7.91
N THR A 16 12.20 9.62 -6.74
CA THR A 16 13.38 9.52 -5.88
C THR A 16 13.61 8.07 -5.44
N ARG A 17 14.88 7.69 -5.20
CA ARG A 17 15.21 6.32 -4.75
C ARG A 17 14.47 5.92 -3.48
N THR A 18 14.34 6.86 -2.53
CA THR A 18 13.55 6.67 -1.31
C THR A 18 12.09 6.35 -1.62
N ALA A 19 11.44 7.12 -2.48
CA ALA A 19 10.04 6.88 -2.85
C ALA A 19 9.83 5.50 -3.53
N MET A 20 10.78 5.08 -4.37
CA MET A 20 10.76 3.77 -5.02
C MET A 20 10.96 2.65 -4.00
N LEU A 21 11.97 2.74 -3.12
CA LEU A 21 12.21 1.74 -2.08
C LEU A 21 10.98 1.57 -1.19
N MET A 22 10.44 2.67 -0.68
CA MET A 22 9.24 2.65 0.16
C MET A 22 8.04 2.06 -0.59
N HIS A 23 7.91 2.31 -1.89
CA HIS A 23 6.81 1.77 -2.69
C HIS A 23 6.86 0.24 -2.75
N TRP A 24 8.02 -0.31 -3.12
CA TRP A 24 8.18 -1.75 -3.28
C TRP A 24 8.15 -2.49 -1.95
N VAL A 25 8.80 -1.95 -0.91
CA VAL A 25 8.76 -2.52 0.44
C VAL A 25 7.32 -2.58 0.95
N LEU A 26 6.57 -1.48 0.86
CA LEU A 26 5.16 -1.48 1.29
C LEU A 26 4.30 -2.41 0.43
N GLY A 27 4.47 -2.39 -0.90
CA GLY A 27 3.71 -3.26 -1.80
C GLY A 27 3.89 -4.74 -1.47
N LEU A 28 5.13 -5.20 -1.30
CA LEU A 28 5.43 -6.59 -0.93
C LEU A 28 4.96 -6.92 0.49
N ALA A 29 5.15 -6.01 1.44
CA ALA A 29 4.70 -6.21 2.82
C ALA A 29 3.18 -6.35 2.91
N LEU A 30 2.43 -5.54 2.16
CA LEU A 30 0.96 -5.61 2.11
C LEU A 30 0.47 -6.93 1.52
N ILE A 31 1.05 -7.37 0.40
CA ILE A 31 0.70 -8.67 -0.22
C ILE A 31 0.99 -9.80 0.77
N GLY A 32 2.19 -9.80 1.38
CA GLY A 32 2.57 -10.82 2.37
C GLY A 32 1.66 -10.82 3.59
N ALA A 33 1.38 -9.65 4.17
CA ALA A 33 0.52 -9.51 5.34
C ALA A 33 -0.92 -9.98 5.05
N PHE A 34 -1.45 -9.69 3.86
CA PHE A 34 -2.77 -10.14 3.43
C PHE A 34 -2.83 -11.67 3.31
N CYS A 35 -1.85 -12.28 2.62
CA CYS A 35 -1.76 -13.74 2.49
C CYS A 35 -1.63 -14.44 3.85
N VAL A 36 -0.78 -13.91 4.74
CA VAL A 36 -0.66 -14.40 6.13
C VAL A 36 -1.97 -14.24 6.88
N GLY A 37 -2.68 -13.13 6.67
CA GLY A 37 -3.99 -12.87 7.28
C GLY A 37 -5.03 -13.92 6.91
N LEU A 38 -5.13 -14.27 5.62
CA LEU A 38 -6.00 -15.35 5.16
C LEU A 38 -5.58 -16.70 5.76
N TYR A 39 -4.29 -17.02 5.66
CA TYR A 39 -3.76 -18.29 6.17
C TYR A 39 -3.95 -18.47 7.68
N MET A 40 -3.64 -17.47 8.50
CA MET A 40 -3.77 -17.58 9.96
C MET A 40 -5.22 -17.73 10.44
N THR A 41 -6.19 -17.27 9.64
CA THR A 41 -7.62 -17.42 9.96
C THR A 41 -8.17 -18.81 9.62
N SER A 42 -7.57 -19.53 8.67
CA SER A 42 -8.00 -20.89 8.32
C SER A 42 -7.44 -21.98 9.25
N LEU A 43 -6.43 -21.65 10.07
CA LEU A 43 -5.81 -22.60 10.99
C LEU A 43 -6.69 -22.89 12.21
N PRO A 44 -6.64 -24.13 12.76
CA PRO A 44 -7.24 -24.43 14.05
C PRO A 44 -6.55 -23.64 15.17
N PHE A 45 -7.27 -23.46 16.29
CA PHE A 45 -6.70 -22.81 17.47
C PHE A 45 -5.47 -23.57 17.96
N SER A 46 -4.32 -22.90 17.99
CA SER A 46 -3.02 -23.49 18.33
C SER A 46 -2.00 -22.41 18.70
N PRO A 47 -0.92 -22.74 19.42
CA PRO A 47 0.18 -21.81 19.67
C PRO A 47 0.80 -21.25 18.38
N ALA A 48 0.88 -22.07 17.33
CA ALA A 48 1.36 -21.65 16.01
C ALA A 48 0.46 -20.57 15.40
N ARG A 49 -0.87 -20.74 15.50
CA ARG A 49 -1.83 -19.72 15.07
C ARG A 49 -1.63 -18.41 15.84
N LEU A 50 -1.55 -18.45 17.17
CA LEU A 50 -1.33 -17.25 17.99
C LEU A 50 -0.03 -16.51 17.62
N LYS A 51 1.04 -17.25 17.33
CA LYS A 51 2.30 -16.70 16.86
C LYS A 51 2.15 -15.95 15.53
N LEU A 52 1.41 -16.51 14.57
CA LEU A 52 1.11 -15.84 13.30
C LEU A 52 0.29 -14.55 13.50
N TYR A 53 -0.70 -14.55 14.41
CA TYR A 53 -1.44 -13.33 14.76
C TYR A 53 -0.50 -12.24 15.30
N ASN A 54 0.46 -12.58 16.16
CA ASN A 54 1.44 -11.62 16.65
C ASN A 54 2.32 -11.06 15.53
N TRP A 55 2.82 -11.92 14.64
CA TRP A 55 3.59 -11.48 13.47
C TRP A 55 2.78 -10.60 12.52
N HIS A 56 1.51 -10.93 12.31
CA HIS A 56 0.60 -10.11 11.51
C HIS A 56 0.37 -8.73 12.14
N LYS A 57 0.18 -8.66 13.47
CA LYS A 57 0.08 -7.38 14.20
C LYS A 57 1.36 -6.55 14.06
N TRP A 58 2.54 -7.17 14.21
CA TRP A 58 3.82 -6.47 14.03
C TRP A 58 3.99 -5.95 12.61
N ALA A 59 3.63 -6.75 11.60
CA ALA A 59 3.64 -6.33 10.21
C ALA A 59 2.68 -5.14 9.99
N GLY A 60 1.46 -5.20 10.55
CA GLY A 60 0.47 -4.13 10.47
C GLY A 60 0.99 -2.80 11.03
N ILE A 61 1.58 -2.80 12.22
CA ILE A 61 2.18 -1.60 12.82
C ILE A 61 3.37 -1.09 11.98
N THR A 62 4.23 -1.99 11.50
CA THR A 62 5.37 -1.61 10.65
C THR A 62 4.90 -0.97 9.34
N ILE A 63 3.87 -1.54 8.70
CA ILE A 63 3.25 -1.01 7.49
C ILE A 63 2.62 0.35 7.76
N LEU A 64 1.95 0.54 8.91
CA LEU A 64 1.37 1.81 9.31
C LEU A 64 2.45 2.89 9.42
N ALA A 65 3.54 2.61 10.14
CA ALA A 65 4.66 3.54 10.30
C ALA A 65 5.32 3.90 8.96
N LEU A 66 5.61 2.90 8.13
CA LEU A 66 6.17 3.12 6.78
C LEU A 66 5.21 3.88 5.86
N SER A 67 3.91 3.66 5.99
CA SER A 67 2.88 4.39 5.24
C SER A 67 2.86 5.85 5.65
N VAL A 68 2.87 6.17 6.95
CA VAL A 68 2.99 7.56 7.42
C VAL A 68 4.24 8.22 6.86
N LEU A 69 5.40 7.55 6.95
CA LEU A 69 6.65 8.08 6.39
C LEU A 69 6.53 8.30 4.87
N ARG A 70 5.84 7.42 4.15
CA ARG A 70 5.63 7.54 2.69
C ARG A 70 4.78 8.76 2.36
N LEU A 71 3.71 9.00 3.13
CA LEU A 71 2.84 10.17 2.96
C LEU A 71 3.62 11.46 3.25
N LEU A 72 4.40 11.51 4.34
CA LEU A 72 5.27 12.64 4.68
C LEU A 72 6.31 12.89 3.58
N TRP A 73 6.93 11.84 3.06
CA TRP A 73 7.87 11.94 1.96
C TRP A 73 7.21 12.51 0.71
N ARG A 74 6.02 12.03 0.37
CA ARG A 74 5.25 12.54 -0.78
C ARG A 74 4.82 14.01 -0.60
N ALA A 75 4.49 14.42 0.62
CA ALA A 75 4.11 15.80 0.92
C ALA A 75 5.31 16.77 0.79
N THR A 76 6.51 16.32 1.16
CA THR A 76 7.74 17.13 1.13
C THR A 76 8.51 17.05 -0.20
N HIS A 77 8.33 15.97 -0.97
CA HIS A 77 9.01 15.75 -2.24
C HIS A 77 8.01 15.62 -3.38
N ARG A 78 7.87 16.69 -4.17
CA ARG A 78 6.94 16.74 -5.30
C ARG A 78 7.21 15.59 -6.27
N PRO A 79 6.22 14.71 -6.54
CA PRO A 79 6.41 13.62 -7.49
C PRO A 79 6.63 14.17 -8.91
N PRO A 80 7.40 13.47 -9.75
CA PRO A 80 7.58 13.86 -11.14
C PRO A 80 6.23 13.96 -11.84
N ALA A 81 6.03 15.00 -12.64
CA ALA A 81 4.81 15.15 -13.44
C ALA A 81 4.64 13.94 -14.38
N LEU A 82 3.39 13.55 -14.65
CA LEU A 82 3.14 12.59 -15.72
C LEU A 82 3.61 13.19 -17.06
N PRO A 83 4.27 12.40 -17.93
CA PRO A 83 4.64 12.87 -19.26
C PRO A 83 3.43 13.42 -20.01
N ALA A 84 3.58 14.58 -20.66
CA ALA A 84 2.46 15.25 -21.34
C ALA A 84 1.77 14.34 -22.37
N ALA A 85 2.54 13.54 -23.11
CA ALA A 85 2.01 12.56 -24.06
C ALA A 85 1.10 11.51 -23.39
N MET A 86 1.45 11.05 -22.19
CA MET A 86 0.64 10.10 -21.42
C MET A 86 -0.65 10.76 -20.93
N VAL A 87 -0.58 12.01 -20.46
CA VAL A 87 -1.76 12.77 -20.03
C VAL A 87 -2.72 13.03 -21.20
N GLN A 88 -2.18 13.35 -22.38
CA GLN A 88 -2.96 13.60 -23.59
C GLN A 88 -3.62 12.33 -24.15
N ALA A 89 -2.94 11.19 -24.09
CA ALA A 89 -3.47 9.91 -24.56
C ALA A 89 -4.49 9.28 -23.61
N MET A 90 -4.47 9.66 -22.32
CA MET A 90 -5.30 9.05 -21.28
C MET A 90 -6.72 9.63 -21.28
N PRO A 91 -7.76 8.81 -21.46
CA PRO A 91 -9.14 9.26 -21.30
C PRO A 91 -9.41 9.79 -19.89
N ARG A 92 -10.31 10.77 -19.77
CA ARG A 92 -10.68 11.40 -18.47
C ARG A 92 -11.07 10.39 -17.40
N TRP A 93 -11.75 9.30 -17.77
CA TRP A 93 -12.15 8.26 -16.81
C TRP A 93 -10.93 7.50 -16.24
N GLN A 94 -9.88 7.27 -17.05
CA GLN A 94 -8.64 6.65 -16.57
C GLN A 94 -7.89 7.58 -15.62
N THR A 95 -7.87 8.87 -15.93
CA THR A 95 -7.30 9.88 -15.02
C THR A 95 -8.04 9.91 -13.70
N LEU A 96 -9.38 9.89 -13.71
CA LEU A 96 -10.19 9.84 -12.49
C LEU A 96 -9.92 8.54 -11.71
N ALA A 97 -9.94 7.39 -12.38
CA ALA A 97 -9.67 6.09 -11.77
C ALA A 97 -8.28 6.03 -11.14
N HIS A 98 -7.25 6.59 -11.80
CA HIS A 98 -5.90 6.70 -11.26
C HIS A 98 -5.87 7.48 -9.94
N HIS A 99 -6.50 8.66 -9.90
CA HIS A 99 -6.52 9.50 -8.69
C HIS A 99 -7.35 8.87 -7.58
N ALA A 100 -8.52 8.33 -7.91
CA ALA A 100 -9.39 7.64 -6.96
C ALA A 100 -8.70 6.41 -6.35
N THR A 101 -8.08 5.56 -7.19
CA THR A 101 -7.36 4.36 -6.72
C THR A 101 -6.21 4.75 -5.80
N HIS A 102 -5.38 5.73 -6.17
CA HIS A 102 -4.29 6.17 -5.31
C HIS A 102 -4.79 6.80 -4.01
N GLY A 103 -5.82 7.64 -4.07
CA GLY A 103 -6.41 8.27 -2.89
C GLY A 103 -6.97 7.23 -1.91
N LEU A 104 -7.77 6.29 -2.42
CA LEU A 104 -8.33 5.21 -1.62
C LEU A 104 -7.26 4.29 -1.04
N LEU A 105 -6.23 3.94 -1.81
CA LEU A 105 -5.09 3.17 -1.29
C LEU A 105 -4.39 3.90 -0.15
N TYR A 106 -4.13 5.21 -0.25
CA TYR A 106 -3.54 5.96 0.86
C TYR A 106 -4.40 5.96 2.12
N VAL A 107 -5.70 6.13 1.97
CA VAL A 107 -6.64 6.05 3.10
C VAL A 107 -6.60 4.66 3.72
N LEU A 108 -6.66 3.61 2.92
CA LEU A 108 -6.71 2.23 3.40
C LEU A 108 -5.39 1.76 4.01
N PHE A 109 -4.24 2.24 3.53
CA PHE A 109 -2.93 1.94 4.15
C PHE A 109 -2.85 2.39 5.61
N LEU A 110 -3.62 3.41 5.99
CA LEU A 110 -3.73 3.86 7.38
C LEU A 110 -4.92 3.20 8.08
N ALA A 111 -6.09 3.18 7.43
CA ALA A 111 -7.33 2.71 8.03
C ALA A 111 -7.26 1.23 8.41
N VAL A 112 -6.76 0.34 7.53
CA VAL A 112 -6.72 -1.11 7.80
C VAL A 112 -5.92 -1.43 9.08
N PRO A 113 -4.65 -1.02 9.24
CA PRO A 113 -3.90 -1.33 10.45
C PRO A 113 -4.44 -0.60 11.70
N LEU A 114 -5.02 0.60 11.56
CA LEU A 114 -5.66 1.29 12.69
C LEU A 114 -6.92 0.55 13.17
N ILE A 115 -7.75 0.07 12.25
CA ILE A 115 -8.91 -0.77 12.56
C ILE A 115 -8.45 -2.08 13.21
N GLY A 116 -7.36 -2.68 12.71
CA GLY A 116 -6.78 -3.90 13.29
C GLY A 116 -6.24 -3.68 14.70
N TRP A 117 -5.62 -2.53 14.97
CA TRP A 117 -5.17 -2.14 16.31
C TRP A 117 -6.36 -1.92 17.24
N ALA A 118 -7.38 -1.16 16.81
CA ALA A 118 -8.60 -0.95 17.58
C ALA A 118 -9.28 -2.28 17.94
N TYR A 119 -9.41 -3.19 16.96
CA TYR A 119 -9.95 -4.53 17.19
C TYR A 119 -9.12 -5.32 18.21
N SER A 120 -7.79 -5.30 18.07
CA SER A 120 -6.89 -6.02 18.99
C SER A 120 -7.01 -5.50 20.43
N SER A 121 -7.07 -4.18 20.61
CA SER A 121 -7.24 -3.55 21.92
C SER A 121 -8.63 -3.84 22.52
N ALA A 122 -9.70 -3.68 21.74
CA ALA A 122 -11.06 -4.00 22.18
C ALA A 122 -11.21 -5.48 22.60
N ALA A 123 -10.55 -6.39 21.88
CA ALA A 123 -10.54 -7.82 22.21
C ALA A 123 -9.67 -8.19 23.42
N GLY A 124 -8.96 -7.23 24.04
CA GLY A 124 -8.09 -7.46 25.20
C GLY A 124 -6.75 -8.11 24.85
N PHE A 125 -6.30 -7.99 23.60
CA PHE A 125 -5.01 -8.51 23.15
C PHE A 125 -4.05 -7.36 22.82
N PRO A 126 -3.25 -6.86 23.79
CA PRO A 126 -2.33 -5.76 23.54
C PRO A 126 -1.30 -6.12 22.47
N ILE A 127 -0.85 -5.12 21.72
CA ILE A 127 0.21 -5.29 20.72
C ILE A 127 1.56 -5.12 21.41
N VAL A 128 2.24 -6.22 21.69
CA VAL A 128 3.63 -6.22 22.16
C VAL A 128 4.57 -6.27 20.95
N PHE A 129 4.92 -5.11 20.42
CA PHE A 129 5.73 -4.97 19.22
C PHE A 129 7.11 -5.62 19.40
N LEU A 130 7.43 -6.58 18.51
CA LEU A 130 8.64 -7.42 18.55
C LEU A 130 8.84 -8.19 19.87
N GLY A 131 7.81 -8.28 20.72
CA GLY A 131 7.93 -8.85 22.07
C GLY A 131 8.66 -7.93 23.08
N LEU A 132 9.00 -6.70 22.69
CA LEU A 132 9.81 -5.78 23.51
C LEU A 132 8.98 -4.61 24.06
N TRP A 133 8.13 -4.02 23.23
CA TRP A 133 7.38 -2.82 23.58
C TRP A 133 5.88 -3.03 23.45
N GLN A 134 5.18 -3.00 24.58
CA GLN A 134 3.73 -2.93 24.56
C GLN A 134 3.30 -1.53 24.11
N LEU A 135 2.61 -1.47 22.97
CA LEU A 135 1.97 -0.25 22.51
C LEU A 135 0.74 0.06 23.38
N PRO A 136 0.39 1.34 23.56
CA PRO A 136 -0.82 1.72 24.25
C PRO A 136 -2.04 1.13 23.54
N ASP A 137 -3.07 0.82 24.32
CA ASP A 137 -4.34 0.42 23.73
C ASP A 137 -4.99 1.60 23.01
N PHE A 138 -5.46 1.34 21.79
CA PHE A 138 -6.07 2.40 20.99
C PHE A 138 -7.51 2.68 21.44
N VAL A 139 -8.19 1.66 21.95
CA VAL A 139 -9.52 1.72 22.57
C VAL A 139 -9.55 0.82 23.81
N PRO A 140 -10.41 1.08 24.81
CA PRO A 140 -10.56 0.18 25.96
C PRO A 140 -11.02 -1.22 25.57
N VAL A 141 -10.79 -2.19 26.45
CA VAL A 141 -11.29 -3.56 26.28
C VAL A 141 -12.82 -3.56 26.34
N ASP A 142 -13.44 -4.01 25.26
CA ASP A 142 -14.89 -4.10 25.08
C ASP A 142 -15.19 -5.17 24.01
N LYS A 143 -15.86 -6.24 24.44
CA LYS A 143 -16.17 -7.39 23.57
C LYS A 143 -17.23 -7.06 22.51
N GLU A 144 -18.19 -6.20 22.83
CA GLU A 144 -19.23 -5.79 21.89
C GLU A 144 -18.60 -4.94 20.79
N LEU A 145 -17.74 -4.00 21.18
CA LEU A 145 -16.96 -3.21 20.24
C LEU A 145 -16.04 -4.09 19.38
N ALA A 146 -15.38 -5.09 19.97
CA ALA A 146 -14.50 -6.00 19.24
C ALA A 146 -15.26 -6.75 18.13
N GLU A 147 -16.42 -7.33 18.43
CA GLU A 147 -17.23 -8.02 17.42
C GLU A 147 -17.81 -7.06 16.38
N ALA A 148 -18.10 -5.80 16.75
CA ALA A 148 -18.52 -4.78 15.79
C ALA A 148 -17.40 -4.35 14.83
N ILE A 149 -16.15 -4.21 15.31
CA ILE A 149 -14.99 -3.75 14.51
C ILE A 149 -14.41 -4.86 13.63
N LYS A 150 -14.38 -6.09 14.13
CA LYS A 150 -13.80 -7.26 13.45
C LYS A 150 -14.14 -7.40 11.95
N PRO A 151 -15.42 -7.30 11.50
CA PRO A 151 -15.73 -7.39 10.07
C PRO A 151 -15.16 -6.22 9.27
N TRP A 152 -15.06 -5.02 9.85
CA TRP A 152 -14.50 -3.85 9.16
C TRP A 152 -13.02 -4.01 8.83
N HIS A 153 -12.24 -4.70 9.67
CA HIS A 153 -10.86 -5.04 9.34
C HIS A 153 -10.80 -5.92 8.09
N LEU A 154 -11.66 -6.95 8.03
CA LEU A 154 -11.72 -7.86 6.88
C LEU A 154 -12.19 -7.14 5.61
N TYR A 155 -13.28 -6.37 5.70
CA TYR A 155 -13.83 -5.64 4.55
C TYR A 155 -12.82 -4.63 4.00
N SER A 156 -12.22 -3.82 4.87
CA SER A 156 -11.20 -2.85 4.44
C SER A 156 -9.95 -3.52 3.86
N ALA A 157 -9.50 -4.64 4.43
CA ALA A 157 -8.38 -5.41 3.89
C ALA A 157 -8.70 -6.01 2.51
N CYS A 158 -9.90 -6.58 2.32
CA CYS A 158 -10.35 -7.11 1.03
C CYS A 158 -10.52 -5.99 -0.02
N THR A 159 -11.09 -4.84 0.35
CA THR A 159 -11.18 -3.67 -0.54
C THR A 159 -9.79 -3.19 -0.94
N MET A 160 -8.85 -3.10 0.00
CA MET A 160 -7.46 -2.73 -0.28
C MET A 160 -6.81 -3.73 -1.23
N ALA A 161 -6.98 -5.04 -1.01
CA ALA A 161 -6.46 -6.07 -1.91
C ALA A 161 -7.02 -5.93 -3.34
N ALA A 162 -8.33 -5.70 -3.48
CA ALA A 162 -8.95 -5.47 -4.78
C ALA A 162 -8.38 -4.22 -5.49
N LEU A 163 -8.16 -3.12 -4.76
CA LEU A 163 -7.54 -1.91 -5.31
C LEU A 163 -6.07 -2.11 -5.67
N VAL A 164 -5.33 -2.93 -4.92
CA VAL A 164 -3.95 -3.31 -5.27
C VAL A 164 -3.94 -4.10 -6.57
N VAL A 165 -4.85 -5.06 -6.74
CA VAL A 165 -4.99 -5.81 -8.00
C VAL A 165 -5.30 -4.88 -9.16
N LEU A 166 -6.25 -3.95 -8.99
CA LEU A 166 -6.58 -2.93 -9.99
C LEU A 166 -5.37 -2.05 -10.34
N HIS A 167 -4.62 -1.60 -9.32
CA HIS A 167 -3.43 -0.78 -9.48
C HIS A 167 -2.33 -1.50 -10.27
N VAL A 168 -2.06 -2.76 -9.94
CA VAL A 168 -1.08 -3.59 -10.65
C VAL A 168 -1.55 -3.86 -12.07
N ALA A 169 -2.82 -4.22 -12.28
CA ALA A 169 -3.38 -4.46 -13.61
C ALA A 169 -3.27 -3.21 -14.51
N ALA A 170 -3.54 -2.02 -13.96
CA ALA A 170 -3.34 -0.76 -14.67
C ALA A 170 -1.87 -0.54 -15.05
N ALA A 171 -0.93 -0.76 -14.12
CA ALA A 171 0.50 -0.64 -14.41
C ALA A 171 0.96 -1.61 -15.52
N LEU A 172 0.46 -2.85 -15.50
CA LEU A 172 0.75 -3.85 -16.52
C LEU A 172 0.12 -3.49 -17.88
N LYS A 173 -1.11 -2.95 -17.90
CA LYS A 173 -1.73 -2.39 -19.12
C LYS A 173 -0.83 -1.31 -19.72
N HIS A 174 -0.39 -0.34 -18.91
CA HIS A 174 0.49 0.73 -19.36
C HIS A 174 1.82 0.21 -19.90
N GLN A 175 2.38 -0.83 -19.28
CA GLN A 175 3.63 -1.43 -19.72
C GLN A 175 3.51 -2.22 -21.03
N PHE A 176 2.48 -3.07 -21.17
CA PHE A 176 2.41 -4.04 -22.26
C PHE A 176 1.51 -3.63 -23.42
N ILE A 177 0.44 -2.89 -23.14
CA ILE A 177 -0.55 -2.44 -24.12
C ILE A 177 -0.21 -1.02 -24.57
N ASP A 178 -0.16 -0.06 -23.64
CA ASP A 178 0.08 1.34 -23.99
C ASP A 178 1.57 1.60 -24.31
N ARG A 179 2.48 0.76 -23.79
CA ARG A 179 3.93 0.79 -23.99
C ARG A 179 4.56 2.16 -23.71
N ASP A 180 4.02 2.86 -22.71
CA ASP A 180 4.42 4.23 -22.37
C ASP A 180 5.57 4.30 -21.32
N GLY A 181 6.04 3.14 -20.87
CA GLY A 181 7.15 3.02 -19.92
C GLY A 181 6.80 3.53 -18.51
N LEU A 182 5.52 3.58 -18.12
CA LEU A 182 5.08 4.03 -16.79
C LEU A 182 5.85 3.35 -15.65
N ILE A 183 6.05 2.03 -15.72
CA ILE A 183 6.73 1.25 -14.68
C ILE A 183 8.18 1.70 -14.48
N ALA A 184 8.87 2.14 -15.55
CA ALA A 184 10.27 2.57 -15.48
C ALA A 184 10.48 3.76 -14.52
N ARG A 185 9.42 4.51 -14.19
CA ARG A 185 9.45 5.62 -13.24
C ARG A 185 9.59 5.15 -11.79
N MET A 186 9.20 3.90 -11.50
CA MET A 186 9.29 3.26 -10.18
C MET A 186 10.42 2.23 -10.09
N LEU A 187 11.23 2.06 -11.14
CA LEU A 187 12.39 1.16 -11.15
C LEU A 187 13.71 1.92 -10.94
N PRO A 188 14.68 1.33 -10.22
CA PRO A 188 16.02 1.90 -10.11
C PRO A 188 16.72 1.98 -11.48
N GLY A 189 17.64 2.92 -11.65
CA GLY A 189 18.48 3.03 -12.84
C GLY A 189 19.23 4.37 -12.94
N PRO A 190 20.18 4.49 -13.89
CA PRO A 190 20.85 5.75 -14.18
C PRO A 190 19.82 6.81 -14.61
N ARG A 191 20.05 8.06 -14.19
CA ARG A 191 19.25 9.21 -14.64
C ARG A 191 19.54 9.49 -16.10
#